data_AF-A0A844MBI5-F1
#
_entry.id   AF-A0A844MBI5-F1
#
_cell.length_a   1.000
_cell.length_b   1.000
_cell.length_c   1.000
_cell.angle_alpha   90.00
_cell.angle_beta   90.00
_cell.angle_gamma   90.00
#
_symmetry.space_group_name_H-M   'P 1'
#
loop_
_entity.id
_entity.type
_entity.pdbx_description
1 polymer ?
#
loop_
_entity_poly.entity_id
_entity_poly.type
_entity_poly.pdbx_seq_one_letter_code
_entity_poly.pdbx_strand_id
1 'polypeptide(L)'
;MHNDFTAKSGYTRARKVLTEQGIDNIDKLLQKRFALINIWRAIAPIEESPLAVCDARSIAPKDLVAGDLLYRNYAGETYSVTYNPSHKWFYFPQMQPDEALFIKCVRRDD
;
A
#
# COMPACT_ATOMS: atom_id res chain seq x y z
N MET A 1 -4.83 -9.76 6.96
CA MET A 1 -4.23 -8.43 6.74
C MET A 1 -4.43 -8.02 5.29
N HIS A 2 -4.51 -6.72 5.02
CA HIS A 2 -4.80 -6.15 3.72
C HIS A 2 -3.65 -5.25 3.23
N ASN A 3 -3.43 -5.26 1.91
CA ASN A 3 -2.64 -4.28 1.18
C ASN A 3 -3.45 -3.79 -0.03
N ASP A 4 -3.63 -2.47 -0.11
CA ASP A 4 -4.51 -1.77 -1.06
C ASP A 4 -4.17 -2.03 -2.53
N PHE A 5 -2.93 -2.42 -2.82
CA PHE A 5 -2.45 -2.57 -4.18
C PHE A 5 -1.70 -3.86 -4.39
N THR A 6 -2.02 -4.52 -5.50
CA THR A 6 -1.09 -5.44 -6.13
C THR A 6 -0.07 -4.68 -6.95
N ALA A 7 0.95 -5.38 -7.46
CA ALA A 7 1.89 -4.77 -8.41
C ALA A 7 1.11 -4.12 -9.57
N LYS A 8 0.22 -4.89 -10.20
CA LYS A 8 -0.62 -4.45 -11.33
C LYS A 8 -1.49 -3.24 -10.98
N SER A 9 -2.28 -3.30 -9.91
CA SER A 9 -3.17 -2.19 -9.56
C SER A 9 -2.41 -0.94 -9.12
N GLY A 10 -1.21 -1.11 -8.55
CA GLY A 10 -0.29 0.00 -8.28
C GLY A 10 0.13 0.76 -9.54
N TYR A 11 0.52 0.06 -10.61
CA TYR A 11 0.84 0.71 -11.90
C TYR A 11 -0.39 1.42 -12.49
N THR A 12 -1.55 0.78 -12.45
CA THR A 12 -2.80 1.38 -12.92
C THR A 12 -3.12 2.67 -12.16
N ARG A 13 -2.95 2.66 -10.82
CA ARG A 13 -3.15 3.85 -9.99
C ARG A 13 -2.15 4.95 -10.31
N ALA A 14 -0.86 4.62 -10.43
CA ALA A 14 0.17 5.59 -10.77
C ALA A 14 -0.08 6.25 -12.14
N ARG A 15 -0.43 5.45 -13.16
CA ARG A 15 -0.83 5.96 -14.49
C ARG A 15 -1.99 6.93 -14.39
N LYS A 16 -3.07 6.52 -13.71
CA LYS A 16 -4.28 7.34 -13.55
C LYS A 16 -3.96 8.70 -12.93
N VAL A 17 -3.20 8.71 -11.83
CA VAL A 17 -2.83 9.97 -11.14
C VAL A 17 -1.99 10.88 -12.04
N LEU A 18 -1.02 10.33 -12.77
CA LEU A 18 -0.20 11.11 -13.69
C LEU A 18 -1.02 11.69 -14.85
N THR A 19 -1.97 10.92 -15.39
CA THR A 19 -2.91 11.39 -16.42
C THR A 19 -3.80 12.52 -15.89
N GLU A 20 -4.37 12.36 -14.70
CA GLU A 20 -5.22 13.39 -14.06
C GLU A 20 -4.45 14.69 -13.77
N GLN A 21 -3.15 14.59 -13.54
CA GLN A 21 -2.26 15.75 -13.38
C GLN A 21 -1.80 16.37 -14.71
N GLY A 22 -2.22 15.82 -15.86
CA GLY A 22 -1.83 16.31 -17.18
C GLY A 22 -0.35 16.09 -17.50
N ILE A 23 0.29 15.09 -16.90
CA ILE A 23 1.70 14.80 -17.11
C ILE A 23 1.88 14.00 -18.41
N ASP A 24 2.76 14.50 -19.29
CA ASP A 24 3.16 13.79 -20.51
C ASP A 24 4.21 12.69 -20.23
N ASN A 25 4.46 11.84 -21.24
CA ASN A 25 5.49 10.79 -21.18
C ASN A 25 5.32 9.78 -20.03
N ILE A 26 4.08 9.51 -19.63
CA ILE A 26 3.73 8.63 -18.50
C ILE A 26 4.40 7.26 -18.61
N ASP A 27 4.42 6.64 -19.79
CA ASP A 27 5.05 5.33 -19.96
C ASP A 27 6.54 5.35 -19.63
N LYS A 28 7.26 6.43 -20.00
CA LYS A 28 8.67 6.63 -19.66
C LYS A 28 8.88 6.89 -18.16
N LEU A 29 7.93 7.55 -17.50
CA LEU A 29 7.98 7.80 -16.05
C LEU A 29 7.69 6.52 -15.24
N LEU A 30 6.72 5.71 -15.67
CA LEU A 30 6.45 4.40 -15.05
C LEU A 30 7.58 3.40 -15.29
N GLN A 31 8.41 3.63 -16.32
CA GLN A 31 9.70 2.96 -16.51
C GLN A 31 10.82 3.48 -15.59
N LYS A 32 10.56 4.41 -14.65
CA LYS A 32 11.46 4.75 -13.54
C LYS A 32 10.98 4.12 -12.23
N ARG A 33 11.84 4.22 -11.21
CA ARG A 33 11.49 3.81 -9.84
C ARG A 33 10.41 4.76 -9.31
N PHE A 34 9.33 4.18 -8.80
CA PHE A 34 8.29 4.92 -8.09
C PHE A 34 7.77 4.09 -6.93
N ALA A 35 7.11 4.76 -6.00
CA ALA A 35 6.41 4.12 -4.90
C ALA A 35 5.04 4.75 -4.70
N LEU A 36 4.09 3.93 -4.26
CA LEU A 36 2.83 4.40 -3.69
C LEU A 36 2.93 4.26 -2.18
N ILE A 37 2.72 5.36 -1.46
CA ILE A 37 2.87 5.44 -0.01
C ILE A 37 1.55 5.94 0.57
N ASN A 38 0.97 5.17 1.46
CA ASN A 38 -0.11 5.62 2.33
C ASN A 38 0.48 6.30 3.55
N ILE A 39 -0.12 7.42 3.96
CA ILE A 39 0.24 8.13 5.18
C ILE A 39 -0.89 7.90 6.18
N TRP A 40 -0.55 7.37 7.35
CA TRP A 40 -1.47 7.23 8.47
C TRP A 40 -1.07 8.20 9.57
N ARG A 41 -1.98 9.09 9.96
CA ARG A 41 -1.75 10.10 10.99
C ARG A 41 -2.91 10.08 11.98
N ALA A 42 -2.59 10.19 13.25
CA ALA A 42 -3.60 10.36 14.29
C ALA A 42 -4.26 11.76 14.19
N ILE A 43 -5.56 11.83 14.45
CA ILE A 43 -6.29 13.10 14.60
C ILE A 43 -6.45 13.51 16.07
N ALA A 44 -6.29 12.54 16.98
CA ALA A 44 -6.24 12.62 18.43
C ALA A 44 -5.39 11.42 18.91
N PRO A 45 -4.84 11.42 20.14
CA PRO A 45 -4.08 10.28 20.66
C PRO A 45 -4.81 8.94 20.45
N ILE A 46 -4.13 7.94 19.89
CA ILE A 46 -4.73 6.62 19.61
C ILE A 46 -4.68 5.74 20.87
N GLU A 47 -5.82 5.62 21.55
CA GLU A 47 -5.96 4.78 22.75
C GLU A 47 -6.49 3.37 22.44
N GLU A 48 -7.26 3.23 21.36
CA GLU A 48 -7.90 1.98 20.95
C GLU A 48 -7.60 1.62 19.49
N SER A 49 -7.55 0.32 19.20
CA SER A 49 -7.30 -0.22 17.85
C SER A 49 -6.06 0.37 17.15
N PRO A 50 -4.87 0.34 17.78
CA PRO A 50 -3.67 0.89 17.18
C PRO A 50 -3.30 0.18 15.88
N LEU A 51 -2.70 0.92 14.96
CA LEU A 51 -2.31 0.35 13.68
C LEU A 51 -1.18 -0.67 13.88
N ALA A 52 -1.39 -1.86 13.34
CA ALA A 52 -0.37 -2.89 13.18
C ALA A 52 0.02 -3.00 11.70
N VAL A 53 1.33 -3.07 11.44
CA VAL A 53 1.91 -3.23 10.11
C VAL A 53 2.86 -4.42 10.10
N CYS A 54 3.01 -5.05 8.95
CA CYS A 54 3.96 -6.16 8.76
C CYS A 54 5.14 -5.68 7.92
N ASP A 55 6.36 -6.08 8.29
CA ASP A 55 7.53 -5.85 7.44
C ASP A 55 7.38 -6.63 6.14
N ALA A 56 7.23 -5.90 5.03
CA ALA A 56 7.06 -6.47 3.70
C ALA A 56 8.17 -7.46 3.30
N ARG A 57 9.39 -7.33 3.88
CA ARG A 57 10.51 -8.27 3.62
C ARG A 57 10.32 -9.63 4.28
N SER A 58 9.40 -9.73 5.25
CA SER A 58 9.05 -10.99 5.92
C SER A 58 7.88 -11.73 5.28
N ILE A 59 7.21 -11.11 4.29
CA ILE A 59 6.08 -11.69 3.57
C ILE A 59 6.60 -12.43 2.35
N ALA A 60 6.39 -13.75 2.29
CA ALA A 60 6.75 -14.52 1.11
C ALA A 60 5.75 -14.27 -0.03
N PRO A 61 6.16 -14.30 -1.31
CA PRO A 61 5.23 -14.13 -2.43
C PRO A 61 4.03 -15.09 -2.41
N LYS A 62 4.22 -16.32 -1.91
CA LYS A 62 3.15 -17.32 -1.75
C LYS A 62 2.09 -16.96 -0.69
N ASP A 63 2.40 -16.02 0.20
CA ASP A 63 1.48 -15.58 1.24
C ASP A 63 0.54 -14.47 0.72
N LEU A 64 0.81 -13.92 -0.48
CA LEU A 64 0.00 -12.90 -1.12
C LEU A 64 -1.11 -13.53 -1.96
N VAL A 65 -2.35 -13.19 -1.65
CA VAL A 65 -3.54 -13.64 -2.37
C VAL A 65 -4.18 -12.43 -3.04
N ALA A 66 -4.10 -12.38 -4.36
CA ALA A 66 -4.75 -11.34 -5.15
C ALA A 66 -6.27 -11.53 -5.07
N GLY A 67 -6.99 -10.43 -4.79
CA GLY A 67 -8.44 -10.39 -4.81
C GLY A 67 -8.93 -9.21 -5.63
N ASP A 68 -9.94 -9.46 -6.46
CA ASP A 68 -10.58 -8.42 -7.25
C ASP A 68 -11.38 -7.47 -6.35
N LEU A 69 -11.21 -6.17 -6.58
CA LEU A 69 -11.97 -5.11 -5.94
C LEU A 69 -12.90 -4.49 -6.97
N LEU A 70 -14.13 -5.00 -7.04
CA LEU A 70 -15.11 -4.60 -8.05
C LEU A 70 -16.09 -3.57 -7.47
N TYR A 71 -16.00 -2.34 -7.98
CA TYR A 71 -17.03 -1.31 -7.83
C TYR A 71 -17.71 -1.04 -9.16
N ARG A 72 -18.88 -0.40 -9.12
CA ARG A 72 -19.74 -0.16 -10.30
C ARG A 72 -19.00 0.45 -11.51
N ASN A 73 -18.02 1.32 -11.27
CA ASN A 73 -17.26 2.02 -12.31
C ASN A 73 -15.73 1.78 -12.20
N TYR A 74 -15.30 0.79 -11.43
CA TYR A 74 -13.88 0.56 -11.17
C TYR A 74 -13.60 -0.91 -10.84
N ALA A 75 -12.65 -1.50 -11.56
CA ALA A 75 -12.06 -2.78 -11.19
C ALA A 75 -10.63 -2.53 -10.70
N GLY A 76 -10.41 -2.79 -9.41
CA GLY A 76 -9.11 -2.81 -8.78
C GLY A 76 -8.69 -4.23 -8.41
N GLU A 77 -7.49 -4.35 -7.87
CA GLU A 77 -6.95 -5.62 -7.36
C GLU A 77 -6.18 -5.28 -6.08
N THR A 78 -6.39 -6.06 -5.03
CA THR A 78 -5.76 -5.87 -3.72
C THR A 78 -5.07 -7.17 -3.29
N TYR A 79 -4.12 -7.08 -2.37
CA TYR A 79 -3.58 -8.28 -1.73
C TYR A 79 -4.22 -8.48 -0.36
N SER A 80 -4.76 -9.68 -0.15
CA SER A 80 -4.90 -10.24 1.19
C SER A 80 -3.66 -11.06 1.51
N VAL A 81 -3.29 -11.12 2.78
CA VAL A 81 -2.10 -11.87 3.22
C VAL A 81 -2.51 -12.98 4.18
N THR A 82 -2.09 -14.21 3.86
CA THR A 82 -2.36 -15.42 4.66
C THR A 82 -1.47 -15.48 5.89
N TYR A 83 -1.82 -16.32 6.86
CA TYR A 83 -1.02 -16.49 8.06
C TYR A 83 0.34 -17.16 7.74
N ASN A 84 1.41 -16.60 8.29
CA ASN A 84 2.73 -17.23 8.32
C ASN A 84 3.46 -16.80 9.61
N PRO A 85 3.97 -17.74 10.42
CA PRO A 85 4.67 -17.41 11.68
C PRO A 85 5.97 -16.63 11.47
N SER A 86 6.50 -16.58 10.23
CA SER A 86 7.71 -15.81 9.90
C SER A 86 7.44 -14.31 9.71
N HIS A 87 6.17 -13.89 9.66
CA HIS A 87 5.79 -12.50 9.52
C HIS A 87 6.25 -11.68 10.72
N LYS A 88 6.93 -10.57 10.45
CA LYS A 88 7.40 -9.64 11.48
C LYS A 88 6.42 -8.48 11.60
N TRP A 89 5.65 -8.51 12.67
CA TRP A 89 4.64 -7.50 12.98
C TRP A 89 5.21 -6.39 13.87
N PHE A 90 4.79 -5.17 13.57
CA PHE A 90 5.05 -3.97 14.33
C PHE A 90 3.71 -3.33 14.66
N TYR A 91 3.59 -2.80 15.86
CA TYR A 91 2.41 -2.06 16.30
C TYR A 91 2.86 -0.72 16.84
N PHE A 92 2.06 0.32 16.62
CA PHE A 92 2.38 1.68 17.03
C PHE A 92 1.25 2.21 17.94
N PRO A 93 1.29 1.89 19.25
CA PRO A 93 0.27 2.29 20.21
C PRO A 93 0.45 3.76 20.58
N GLN A 94 -0.63 4.42 21.04
CA GLN A 94 -0.57 5.78 21.59
C GLN A 94 0.02 6.82 20.62
N MET A 95 -0.16 6.61 19.31
CA MET A 95 0.25 7.57 18.28
C MET A 95 -0.35 8.95 18.59
N GLN A 96 0.50 9.97 18.64
CA GLN A 96 0.13 11.35 18.89
C GLN A 96 -0.25 12.07 17.57
N PRO A 97 -1.04 13.16 17.62
CA PRO A 97 -1.50 13.86 16.41
C PRO A 97 -0.41 14.47 15.52
N ASP A 98 0.79 14.66 16.07
CA ASP A 98 2.00 15.15 15.42
C ASP A 98 2.89 14.02 14.85
N GLU A 99 2.50 12.76 15.05
CA GLU A 99 3.18 11.59 14.51
C GLU A 99 2.45 11.03 13.28
N ALA A 100 3.22 10.47 12.33
CA ALA A 100 2.68 9.80 11.17
C ALA A 100 3.49 8.57 10.78
N LEU A 101 2.80 7.54 10.30
CA LEU A 101 3.39 6.36 9.68
C LEU A 101 3.33 6.47 8.16
N PHE A 102 4.46 6.19 7.52
CA PHE A 102 4.58 6.08 6.07
C PHE A 102 4.59 4.60 5.70
N ILE A 103 3.56 4.16 5.00
CA ILE A 103 3.32 2.75 4.68
C ILE A 103 3.50 2.58 3.18
N LYS A 104 4.59 1.90 2.79
CA LYS A 104 4.89 1.62 1.39
C LYS A 104 4.01 0.47 0.89
N CYS A 105 3.09 0.76 -0.02
CA CYS A 105 2.16 -0.24 -0.57
C CYS A 105 2.73 -0.93 -1.81
N VAL A 106 3.33 -0.15 -2.72
CA VAL A 106 3.98 -0.64 -3.95
C VAL A 106 5.31 0.05 -4.11
N ARG A 107 6.31 -0.72 -4.54
CA ARG A 107 7.57 -0.22 -5.06
C ARG A 107 7.83 -0.88 -6.40
N ARG A 108 8.17 -0.09 -7.41
CA ARG A 108 8.89 -0.62 -8.56
C ARG A 108 10.38 -0.60 -8.26
N ASP A 109 10.96 -1.78 -8.16
CA ASP A 109 12.39 -1.95 -8.32
C ASP A 109 12.70 -2.10 -9.81
N ASP A 110 13.87 -1.59 -10.17
CA ASP A 110 14.48 -1.47 -11.50
C ASP A 110 13.96 -2.43 -12.59
#